data_AF-D5MP61-F1
#
_entry.id   AF-D5MP61-F1
#
_cell.length_a   1.000
_cell.length_b   1.000
_cell.length_c   1.000
_cell.angle_alpha   90.00
_cell.angle_beta   90.00
_cell.angle_gamma   90.00
#
_symmetry.space_group_name_H-M   'P 1'
#
loop_
_entity.id
_entity.type
_entity.pdbx_description
1 polymer ?
#
loop_
_entity_poly.entity_id
_entity_poly.type
_entity_poly.pdbx_seq_one_letter_code
_entity_poly.pdbx_strand_id
1 'polypeptide(L)'
;MKRTYLSLIAAGVMSLSVSAWSLDGVLVPESGILVSVGQDVDSVNDYASALGTIPAGVTNYVGIVNLDGLNSDADAGAGRNNIAELANAYPTSALVVGVSMNGEVDAVASGRYNANIDTLLNTLAGYDRPVYLRWAYEVDGPWNGHSPSGIVTSFQYVHDRIIALGHQAKISLVWQVASYCPTPGGQLDQWWPGSEYVDWVGLSYFAPQDCNWDRVNEAAQFARSKGKPLFLNESTPQRYQVADLTYSADPAKGTNRQSKTSQQLWDEWFAPYFQFMSDNSDIVKGFTYINADWDSQWRWAAPYNEGYWGDSRVQANALIKSNWQQEIAKGQYINHSETLFETLGYGSTGGGDNGGGDNGGTNPPEPCNEEFGYRYVSDSTIEVFHKNNGWSAEWNYVCLNGLCLQGEIKNGEYVKQFDAQLGSTYGIEFKVADGESQFITDKSVTFENKQCGSTGTPGGGDNGSGGDNGGDNGSGGDNGSGGGTDPSQCSADFGYNYRSDTEIEVFHKDLGWSASWNYICLDDYCVPGDKSGDSYNRSFNATLGSDYKITFKVEDSASQFITEKNITFVNTSCAQ
;
A
#
# COMPACT_ATOMS: atom_id res chain seq x y z
N MET A 1 3.97 -26.73 75.89
CA MET A 1 5.02 -27.72 75.56
C MET A 1 5.12 -27.84 74.05
N LYS A 2 6.36 -27.94 73.57
CA LYS A 2 6.85 -27.83 72.18
C LYS A 2 6.16 -28.79 71.18
N ARG A 3 5.92 -28.32 69.95
CA ARG A 3 6.64 -28.79 68.73
C ARG A 3 6.19 -28.04 67.47
N THR A 4 7.18 -27.45 66.82
CA THR A 4 7.15 -26.76 65.53
C THR A 4 7.33 -27.76 64.39
N TYR A 5 6.60 -27.60 63.28
CA TYR A 5 6.97 -28.13 61.96
C TYR A 5 6.74 -27.04 60.91
N LEU A 6 7.82 -26.66 60.20
CA LEU A 6 7.81 -25.83 59.01
C LEU A 6 7.26 -26.64 57.83
N SER A 7 6.45 -26.00 56.97
CA SER A 7 6.19 -26.45 55.59
C SER A 7 6.60 -25.34 54.63
N LEU A 8 7.51 -25.65 53.70
CA LEU A 8 7.76 -24.89 52.48
C LEU A 8 6.62 -25.16 51.49
N ILE A 9 6.09 -24.12 50.85
CA ILE A 9 5.37 -24.24 49.57
C ILE A 9 5.96 -23.22 48.60
N ALA A 10 6.22 -23.74 47.40
CA ALA A 10 7.01 -23.18 46.32
C ALA A 10 6.41 -21.94 45.64
N ALA A 11 7.31 -21.11 45.09
CA ALA A 11 6.99 -20.01 44.20
C ALA A 11 6.51 -20.54 42.83
N GLY A 12 5.34 -20.06 42.38
CA GLY A 12 4.84 -20.26 41.03
C GLY A 12 5.35 -19.15 40.10
N VAL A 13 6.06 -19.54 39.05
CA VAL A 13 6.37 -18.67 37.90
C VAL A 13 5.22 -18.83 36.91
N MET A 14 4.45 -17.77 36.68
CA MET A 14 3.52 -17.69 35.54
C MET A 14 4.31 -17.28 34.31
N SER A 15 4.41 -18.18 33.35
CA SER A 15 4.80 -17.90 31.97
C SER A 15 3.67 -17.17 31.26
N LEU A 16 3.89 -15.89 30.90
CA LEU A 16 3.05 -15.15 29.96
C LEU A 16 3.32 -15.69 28.55
N SER A 17 2.32 -16.30 27.94
CA SER A 17 2.30 -16.64 26.52
C SER A 17 2.17 -15.35 25.70
N VAL A 18 3.24 -14.92 25.06
CA VAL A 18 3.20 -13.95 23.97
C VAL A 18 2.78 -14.73 22.73
N SER A 19 1.53 -14.65 22.33
CA SER A 19 1.07 -15.10 21.01
C SER A 19 1.76 -14.23 19.95
N ALA A 20 2.61 -14.89 19.16
CA ALA A 20 3.47 -14.30 18.14
C ALA A 20 2.63 -13.73 16.98
N TRP A 21 2.87 -12.47 16.68
CA TRP A 21 2.41 -11.81 15.46
C TRP A 21 3.60 -11.77 14.53
N SER A 22 3.61 -12.65 13.56
CA SER A 22 4.66 -12.75 12.55
C SER A 22 3.96 -12.86 11.20
N LEU A 23 4.54 -12.26 10.16
CA LEU A 23 4.06 -12.47 8.79
C LEU A 23 4.09 -13.97 8.44
N ASP A 24 5.09 -14.69 8.99
CA ASP A 24 5.27 -16.14 9.09
C ASP A 24 4.78 -17.00 7.91
N GLY A 25 4.90 -16.46 6.70
CA GLY A 25 4.51 -17.16 5.49
C GLY A 25 3.01 -17.41 5.34
N VAL A 26 2.12 -16.62 5.97
CA VAL A 26 0.66 -16.77 5.81
C VAL A 26 0.20 -16.63 4.35
N LEU A 27 0.96 -15.89 3.53
CA LEU A 27 0.70 -15.71 2.10
C LEU A 27 1.51 -16.65 1.19
N VAL A 28 2.14 -17.68 1.78
CA VAL A 28 2.83 -18.74 1.04
C VAL A 28 1.81 -19.82 0.71
N PRO A 29 1.54 -20.11 -0.57
CA PRO A 29 0.62 -21.18 -0.91
C PRO A 29 1.15 -22.51 -0.39
N GLU A 30 0.26 -23.31 0.20
CA GLU A 30 0.61 -24.63 0.75
C GLU A 30 1.29 -25.51 -0.32
N SER A 31 0.74 -25.48 -1.54
CA SER A 31 1.27 -26.15 -2.72
C SER A 31 1.03 -25.33 -3.98
N GLY A 32 1.79 -25.62 -5.04
CA GLY A 32 1.70 -24.94 -6.33
C GLY A 32 2.63 -23.73 -6.45
N ILE A 33 2.72 -23.20 -7.67
CA ILE A 33 3.63 -22.12 -8.06
C ILE A 33 2.81 -20.95 -8.61
N LEU A 34 2.80 -19.82 -7.91
CA LEU A 34 2.16 -18.58 -8.38
C LEU A 34 2.75 -18.12 -9.72
N VAL A 35 1.89 -17.94 -10.73
CA VAL A 35 2.25 -17.40 -12.04
C VAL A 35 2.00 -15.89 -12.06
N SER A 36 3.06 -15.10 -11.88
CA SER A 36 3.01 -13.65 -12.07
C SER A 36 3.75 -13.18 -13.32
N VAL A 37 3.34 -12.02 -13.83
CA VAL A 37 3.96 -11.37 -15.00
C VAL A 37 4.41 -9.95 -14.63
N GLY A 38 5.43 -9.47 -15.32
CA GLY A 38 5.99 -8.14 -15.11
C GLY A 38 6.59 -7.52 -16.36
N GLN A 39 7.21 -6.34 -16.24
CA GLN A 39 7.41 -5.63 -14.96
C GLN A 39 7.09 -4.14 -15.00
N ASP A 40 6.38 -3.72 -16.04
CA ASP A 40 5.81 -2.40 -16.24
C ASP A 40 4.34 -2.53 -16.66
N VAL A 41 3.55 -1.49 -16.44
CA VAL A 41 2.09 -1.55 -16.62
C VAL A 41 1.72 -1.92 -18.06
N ASP A 42 2.38 -1.30 -19.02
CA ASP A 42 2.07 -1.45 -20.45
C ASP A 42 2.39 -2.86 -20.96
N SER A 43 3.56 -3.41 -20.60
CA SER A 43 3.95 -4.78 -20.98
C SER A 43 3.08 -5.85 -20.33
N VAL A 44 2.63 -5.63 -19.09
CA VAL A 44 1.67 -6.51 -18.41
C VAL A 44 0.32 -6.52 -19.14
N ASN A 45 -0.18 -5.35 -19.53
CA ASN A 45 -1.41 -5.21 -20.30
C ASN A 45 -1.32 -5.86 -21.68
N ASP A 46 -0.20 -5.69 -22.37
CA ASP A 46 0.07 -6.33 -23.65
C ASP A 46 0.09 -7.85 -23.54
N TYR A 47 0.72 -8.40 -22.50
CA TYR A 47 0.70 -9.84 -22.22
C TYR A 47 -0.74 -10.35 -21.98
N ALA A 48 -1.49 -9.70 -21.09
CA ALA A 48 -2.85 -10.09 -20.72
C ALA A 48 -3.78 -10.09 -21.95
N SER A 49 -3.74 -9.00 -22.72
CA SER A 49 -4.50 -8.84 -23.96
C SER A 49 -4.11 -9.88 -25.01
N ALA A 50 -2.80 -10.06 -25.26
CA ALA A 50 -2.33 -10.95 -26.31
C ALA A 50 -2.61 -12.43 -26.01
N LEU A 51 -2.54 -12.86 -24.74
CA LEU A 51 -2.83 -14.25 -24.35
C LEU A 51 -4.32 -14.47 -24.03
N GLY A 52 -5.12 -13.41 -23.92
CA GLY A 52 -6.53 -13.50 -23.54
C GLY A 52 -6.70 -14.06 -22.13
N THR A 53 -5.86 -13.61 -21.18
CA THR A 53 -5.83 -14.11 -19.80
C THR A 53 -5.74 -12.96 -18.80
N ILE A 54 -6.21 -13.21 -17.58
CA ILE A 54 -5.89 -12.38 -16.41
C ILE A 54 -4.70 -13.04 -15.71
N PRO A 55 -3.56 -12.35 -15.51
CA PRO A 55 -2.43 -12.91 -14.76
C PRO A 55 -2.79 -13.12 -13.28
N ALA A 56 -2.30 -14.19 -12.66
CA ALA A 56 -2.56 -14.44 -11.23
C ALA A 56 -1.84 -13.43 -10.33
N GLY A 57 -0.65 -12.99 -10.72
CA GLY A 57 0.00 -11.84 -10.11
C GLY A 57 0.56 -10.87 -11.15
N VAL A 58 0.65 -9.59 -10.78
CA VAL A 58 1.18 -8.51 -11.61
C VAL A 58 2.27 -7.75 -10.86
N THR A 59 3.33 -7.35 -11.57
CA THR A 59 4.56 -6.83 -10.96
C THR A 59 4.91 -5.42 -11.43
N ASN A 60 5.26 -4.53 -10.50
CA ASN A 60 5.80 -3.17 -10.74
C ASN A 60 6.87 -2.82 -9.70
N TYR A 61 7.51 -1.66 -9.85
CA TYR A 61 8.54 -1.14 -8.96
C TYR A 61 8.17 0.21 -8.36
N VAL A 62 8.77 0.48 -7.20
CA VAL A 62 8.73 1.77 -6.50
C VAL A 62 10.11 2.11 -5.90
N GLY A 63 10.53 3.37 -5.99
CA GLY A 63 11.71 3.86 -5.27
C GLY A 63 11.34 4.39 -3.88
N ILE A 64 12.02 3.94 -2.81
CA ILE A 64 11.65 4.36 -1.45
C ILE A 64 11.91 5.84 -1.18
N VAL A 65 12.85 6.45 -1.91
CA VAL A 65 13.25 7.85 -1.70
C VAL A 65 12.14 8.82 -2.09
N ASN A 66 11.46 8.57 -3.22
CA ASN A 66 10.43 9.47 -3.76
C ASN A 66 9.03 8.84 -3.83
N LEU A 67 8.90 7.54 -3.53
CA LEU A 67 7.69 6.75 -3.83
C LEU A 67 7.29 6.84 -5.31
N ASP A 68 8.29 7.01 -6.20
CA ASP A 68 8.10 7.07 -7.64
C ASP A 68 7.52 5.76 -8.15
N GLY A 69 6.39 5.84 -8.86
CA GLY A 69 5.64 4.68 -9.37
C GLY A 69 4.54 4.17 -8.42
N LEU A 70 4.35 4.74 -7.22
CA LEU A 70 3.32 4.28 -6.30
C LEU A 70 1.90 4.71 -6.71
N ASN A 71 1.66 6.03 -6.81
CA ASN A 71 0.33 6.58 -7.09
C ASN A 71 0.24 7.35 -8.42
N SER A 72 1.37 7.49 -9.12
CA SER A 72 1.46 8.15 -10.41
C SER A 72 2.61 7.54 -11.22
N ASP A 73 2.64 7.86 -12.51
CA ASP A 73 3.63 7.32 -13.42
C ASP A 73 5.07 7.65 -13.00
N ALA A 74 5.92 6.64 -13.03
CA ALA A 74 7.36 6.77 -13.07
C ALA A 74 7.93 5.94 -14.23
N ASP A 75 8.63 6.61 -15.15
CA ASP A 75 9.32 5.96 -16.27
C ASP A 75 10.79 6.40 -16.28
N ALA A 76 11.66 5.50 -15.82
CA ALA A 76 13.11 5.65 -15.83
C ALA A 76 13.77 4.81 -16.94
N GLY A 77 13.02 4.53 -18.03
CA GLY A 77 13.51 3.85 -19.22
C GLY A 77 13.49 2.34 -19.17
N ALA A 78 12.90 1.78 -18.12
CA ALA A 78 12.71 0.35 -17.93
C ALA A 78 11.23 -0.05 -17.95
N GLY A 79 10.41 0.73 -18.67
CA GLY A 79 8.95 0.63 -18.68
C GLY A 79 8.29 1.47 -17.59
N ARG A 80 7.05 1.89 -17.85
CA ARG A 80 6.26 2.77 -16.98
C ARG A 80 5.70 2.01 -15.77
N ASN A 81 5.96 2.53 -14.58
CA ASN A 81 5.45 1.99 -13.31
C ASN A 81 4.37 2.91 -12.75
N ASN A 82 3.24 2.33 -12.35
CA ASN A 82 2.15 3.01 -11.66
C ASN A 82 1.31 1.95 -10.92
N ILE A 83 1.62 1.74 -9.64
CA ILE A 83 1.02 0.70 -8.82
C ILE A 83 -0.48 0.94 -8.64
N ALA A 84 -0.93 2.18 -8.49
CA ALA A 84 -2.35 2.50 -8.40
C ALA A 84 -3.12 2.11 -9.68
N GLU A 85 -2.60 2.47 -10.86
CA GLU A 85 -3.18 2.04 -12.14
C GLU A 85 -3.19 0.52 -12.27
N LEU A 86 -2.08 -0.14 -11.94
CA LEU A 86 -1.94 -1.59 -12.04
C LEU A 86 -2.91 -2.33 -11.09
N ALA A 87 -3.01 -1.88 -9.85
CA ALA A 87 -3.90 -2.47 -8.85
C ALA A 87 -5.38 -2.31 -9.23
N ASN A 88 -5.74 -1.19 -9.87
CA ASN A 88 -7.08 -0.95 -10.40
C ASN A 88 -7.37 -1.80 -11.65
N ALA A 89 -6.39 -2.00 -12.53
CA ALA A 89 -6.54 -2.81 -13.74
C ALA A 89 -6.68 -4.32 -13.43
N TYR A 90 -6.04 -4.79 -12.35
CA TYR A 90 -6.03 -6.21 -11.95
C TYR A 90 -6.52 -6.41 -10.51
N PRO A 91 -7.79 -6.10 -10.21
CA PRO A 91 -8.30 -5.99 -8.83
C PRO A 91 -8.30 -7.32 -8.06
N THR A 92 -8.32 -8.45 -8.76
CA THR A 92 -8.37 -9.80 -8.20
C THR A 92 -7.11 -10.61 -8.49
N SER A 93 -6.00 -9.94 -8.81
CA SER A 93 -4.67 -10.54 -8.95
C SER A 93 -3.80 -10.16 -7.74
N ALA A 94 -2.85 -11.01 -7.37
CA ALA A 94 -1.83 -10.66 -6.40
C ALA A 94 -0.94 -9.52 -6.93
N LEU A 95 -0.41 -8.69 -6.03
CA LEU A 95 0.47 -7.58 -6.39
C LEU A 95 1.90 -7.91 -5.95
N VAL A 96 2.87 -7.85 -6.86
CA VAL A 96 4.28 -8.07 -6.57
C VAL A 96 5.01 -6.75 -6.74
N VAL A 97 5.71 -6.25 -5.72
CA VAL A 97 6.29 -4.90 -5.71
C VAL A 97 7.79 -4.95 -5.42
N GLY A 98 8.61 -4.51 -6.37
CA GLY A 98 10.04 -4.29 -6.18
C GLY A 98 10.32 -2.93 -5.56
N VAL A 99 10.99 -2.89 -4.39
CA VAL A 99 11.33 -1.62 -3.72
C VAL A 99 12.82 -1.34 -3.85
N SER A 100 13.17 -0.32 -4.64
CA SER A 100 14.55 0.14 -4.74
C SER A 100 14.91 1.02 -3.54
N MET A 101 16.13 0.84 -3.01
CA MET A 101 16.70 1.76 -2.02
C MET A 101 17.26 3.04 -2.67
N ASN A 102 17.29 3.11 -4.00
CA ASN A 102 17.84 4.22 -4.78
C ASN A 102 19.27 4.61 -4.38
N GLY A 103 20.08 3.64 -3.92
CA GLY A 103 21.45 3.87 -3.43
C GLY A 103 21.54 4.39 -1.98
N GLU A 104 20.43 4.48 -1.25
CA GLU A 104 20.33 5.15 0.06
C GLU A 104 19.99 4.18 1.22
N VAL A 105 20.31 2.88 1.10
CA VAL A 105 19.89 1.88 2.11
C VAL A 105 20.35 2.21 3.53
N ASP A 106 21.52 2.84 3.69
CA ASP A 106 22.03 3.25 5.01
C ASP A 106 21.21 4.40 5.61
N ALA A 107 20.71 5.33 4.78
CA ALA A 107 19.81 6.40 5.22
C ALA A 107 18.40 5.88 5.49
N VAL A 108 17.96 4.85 4.76
CA VAL A 108 16.73 4.11 5.06
C VAL A 108 16.85 3.42 6.41
N ALA A 109 17.94 2.68 6.65
CA ALA A 109 18.22 2.02 7.93
C ALA A 109 18.37 3.00 9.10
N SER A 110 18.81 4.24 8.85
CA SER A 110 18.86 5.30 9.87
C SER A 110 17.50 5.95 10.18
N GLY A 111 16.43 5.52 9.51
CA GLY A 111 15.06 6.00 9.72
C GLY A 111 14.67 7.25 8.93
N ARG A 112 15.51 7.73 8.00
CA ARG A 112 15.26 8.98 7.24
C ARG A 112 14.00 8.90 6.38
N TYR A 113 13.61 7.69 5.97
CA TYR A 113 12.48 7.44 5.06
C TYR A 113 11.31 6.71 5.74
N ASN A 114 11.22 6.72 7.08
CA ASN A 114 10.17 5.98 7.79
C ASN A 114 8.74 6.43 7.43
N ALA A 115 8.52 7.72 7.17
CA ALA A 115 7.22 8.20 6.71
C ALA A 115 6.87 7.65 5.31
N ASN A 116 7.85 7.57 4.40
CA ASN A 116 7.64 6.95 3.09
C ASN A 116 7.35 5.45 3.21
N ILE A 117 8.02 4.76 4.13
CA ILE A 117 7.74 3.34 4.43
C ILE A 117 6.30 3.18 4.90
N ASP A 118 5.82 4.02 5.84
CA ASP A 118 4.45 3.95 6.32
C ASP A 118 3.43 4.20 5.19
N THR A 119 3.66 5.23 4.37
CA THR A 119 2.81 5.52 3.20
C THR A 119 2.78 4.34 2.24
N LEU A 120 3.93 3.73 1.93
CA LEU A 120 4.03 2.57 1.05
C LEU A 120 3.24 1.38 1.62
N LEU A 121 3.51 0.99 2.86
CA LEU A 121 2.88 -0.18 3.48
C LEU A 121 1.37 0.01 3.61
N ASN A 122 0.92 1.18 4.08
CA ASN A 122 -0.51 1.48 4.20
C ASN A 122 -1.20 1.46 2.83
N THR A 123 -0.61 2.10 1.81
CA THR A 123 -1.17 2.13 0.45
C THR A 123 -1.32 0.71 -0.10
N LEU A 124 -0.26 -0.10 0.00
CA LEU A 124 -0.28 -1.47 -0.52
C LEU A 124 -1.29 -2.36 0.22
N ALA A 125 -1.34 -2.27 1.56
CA ALA A 125 -2.29 -3.00 2.38
C ALA A 125 -3.74 -2.61 2.07
N GLY A 126 -3.98 -1.36 1.68
CA GLY A 126 -5.31 -0.91 1.31
C GLY A 126 -5.85 -1.58 0.04
N TYR A 127 -5.01 -2.08 -0.87
CA TYR A 127 -5.55 -2.78 -2.04
C TYR A 127 -6.27 -4.11 -1.73
N ASP A 128 -6.30 -4.53 -0.46
CA ASP A 128 -7.04 -5.68 0.07
C ASP A 128 -6.84 -6.97 -0.73
N ARG A 129 -5.56 -7.30 -0.95
CA ARG A 129 -5.11 -8.45 -1.72
C ARG A 129 -3.75 -8.94 -1.21
N PRO A 130 -3.29 -10.15 -1.61
CA PRO A 130 -1.93 -10.57 -1.35
C PRO A 130 -0.93 -9.62 -2.01
N VAL A 131 0.01 -9.10 -1.22
CA VAL A 131 1.14 -8.28 -1.68
C VAL A 131 2.46 -8.99 -1.39
N TYR A 132 3.29 -9.19 -2.40
CA TYR A 132 4.66 -9.73 -2.25
C TYR A 132 5.68 -8.59 -2.41
N LEU A 133 6.24 -8.13 -1.29
CA LEU A 133 7.10 -6.96 -1.21
C LEU A 133 8.58 -7.37 -1.28
N ARG A 134 9.22 -7.13 -2.42
CA ARG A 134 10.65 -7.40 -2.66
C ARG A 134 11.46 -6.21 -2.18
N TRP A 135 11.66 -6.14 -0.86
CA TRP A 135 12.36 -5.04 -0.21
C TRP A 135 13.85 -5.04 -0.57
N ALA A 136 14.36 -3.88 -1.00
CA ALA A 136 15.76 -3.72 -1.41
C ALA A 136 16.24 -4.80 -2.39
N TYR A 137 15.40 -5.11 -3.39
CA TYR A 137 15.59 -6.24 -4.32
C TYR A 137 17.00 -6.29 -4.93
N GLU A 138 17.45 -7.51 -5.23
CA GLU A 138 18.85 -7.80 -5.58
C GLU A 138 19.82 -7.32 -4.48
N VAL A 139 19.59 -7.84 -3.27
CA VAL A 139 20.25 -7.41 -2.03
C VAL A 139 21.78 -7.43 -2.11
N ASP A 140 22.34 -8.39 -2.85
CA ASP A 140 23.76 -8.63 -3.06
C ASP A 140 24.30 -8.10 -4.40
N GLY A 141 23.45 -7.44 -5.20
CA GLY A 141 23.81 -6.78 -6.44
C GLY A 141 24.71 -5.56 -6.18
N PRO A 142 26.01 -5.59 -6.54
CA PRO A 142 26.93 -4.51 -6.16
C PRO A 142 26.57 -3.14 -6.74
N TRP A 143 25.81 -3.10 -7.85
CA TRP A 143 25.30 -1.89 -8.48
C TRP A 143 24.31 -1.10 -7.62
N ASN A 144 23.64 -1.75 -6.66
CA ASN A 144 22.68 -1.09 -5.77
C ASN A 144 23.35 -0.28 -4.65
N GLY A 145 24.66 -0.44 -4.44
CA GLY A 145 25.40 0.31 -3.41
C GLY A 145 25.00 -0.06 -1.97
N HIS A 146 24.44 -1.25 -1.76
CA HIS A 146 23.99 -1.69 -0.45
C HIS A 146 25.15 -1.98 0.51
N SER A 147 24.96 -1.69 1.80
CA SER A 147 25.78 -2.22 2.88
C SER A 147 25.08 -3.43 3.52
N PRO A 148 25.80 -4.49 3.96
CA PRO A 148 25.19 -5.62 4.66
C PRO A 148 24.39 -5.18 5.90
N SER A 149 24.93 -4.21 6.66
CA SER A 149 24.26 -3.67 7.86
C SER A 149 22.96 -2.94 7.52
N GLY A 150 22.95 -2.16 6.43
CA GLY A 150 21.77 -1.42 5.96
C GLY A 150 20.66 -2.37 5.52
N ILE A 151 21.01 -3.44 4.80
CA ILE A 151 20.06 -4.49 4.40
C ILE A 151 19.48 -5.19 5.63
N VAL A 152 20.32 -5.71 6.52
CA VAL A 152 19.87 -6.43 7.72
C VAL A 152 18.96 -5.54 8.59
N THR A 153 19.37 -4.30 8.84
CA THR A 153 18.60 -3.36 9.69
C THR A 153 17.28 -2.96 9.05
N SER A 154 17.27 -2.66 7.75
CA SER A 154 16.04 -2.22 7.07
C SER A 154 15.02 -3.35 6.89
N PHE A 155 15.45 -4.60 6.66
CA PHE A 155 14.55 -5.76 6.63
C PHE A 155 13.88 -5.99 7.99
N GLN A 156 14.65 -5.95 9.08
CA GLN A 156 14.12 -6.07 10.45
C GLN A 156 13.09 -4.97 10.72
N TYR A 157 13.45 -3.72 10.40
CA TYR A 157 12.56 -2.57 10.58
C TYR A 157 11.25 -2.74 9.80
N VAL A 158 11.30 -3.10 8.51
CA VAL A 158 10.09 -3.23 7.67
C VAL A 158 9.21 -4.38 8.13
N HIS A 159 9.77 -5.53 8.48
CA HIS A 159 9.01 -6.65 9.06
C HIS A 159 8.24 -6.20 10.31
N ASP A 160 8.94 -5.60 11.27
CA ASP A 160 8.34 -5.15 12.52
C ASP A 160 7.33 -4.03 12.28
N ARG A 161 7.57 -3.18 11.26
CA ARG A 161 6.66 -2.10 10.89
C ARG A 161 5.37 -2.60 10.25
N ILE A 162 5.42 -3.65 9.43
CA ILE A 162 4.22 -4.30 8.87
C ILE A 162 3.33 -4.80 10.01
N ILE A 163 3.90 -5.47 11.01
CA ILE A 163 3.17 -5.93 12.21
C ILE A 163 2.61 -4.74 12.99
N ALA A 164 3.42 -3.71 13.24
CA ALA A 164 3.00 -2.53 13.99
C ALA A 164 1.86 -1.75 13.31
N LEU A 165 1.76 -1.81 11.98
CA LEU A 165 0.68 -1.19 11.20
C LEU A 165 -0.54 -2.11 10.99
N GLY A 166 -0.46 -3.38 11.40
CA GLY A 166 -1.56 -4.36 11.27
C GLY A 166 -1.66 -5.06 9.92
N HIS A 167 -0.61 -5.00 9.08
CA HIS A 167 -0.66 -5.44 7.68
C HIS A 167 -0.09 -6.85 7.43
N GLN A 168 0.22 -7.61 8.50
CA GLN A 168 0.86 -8.93 8.44
C GLN A 168 0.03 -10.00 7.71
N ALA A 169 -1.28 -9.82 7.58
CA ALA A 169 -2.16 -10.71 6.82
C ALA A 169 -2.20 -10.37 5.31
N LYS A 170 -1.61 -9.24 4.90
CA LYS A 170 -1.75 -8.68 3.54
C LYS A 170 -0.42 -8.56 2.80
N ILE A 171 0.68 -8.33 3.52
CA ILE A 171 2.00 -8.12 2.94
C ILE A 171 2.93 -9.27 3.35
N SER A 172 3.60 -9.86 2.36
CA SER A 172 4.64 -10.87 2.54
C SER A 172 5.99 -10.35 2.06
N LEU A 173 7.03 -10.49 2.90
CA LEU A 173 8.33 -9.87 2.69
C LEU A 173 9.31 -10.82 1.99
N VAL A 174 9.82 -10.38 0.83
CA VAL A 174 10.70 -11.17 -0.05
C VAL A 174 12.13 -10.64 0.00
N TRP A 175 13.07 -11.48 0.37
CA TRP A 175 14.51 -11.21 0.34
C TRP A 175 15.10 -11.75 -0.97
N GLN A 176 15.26 -10.90 -1.98
CA GLN A 176 15.69 -11.32 -3.32
C GLN A 176 17.20 -11.09 -3.54
N VAL A 177 17.92 -12.14 -3.93
CA VAL A 177 19.31 -12.04 -4.41
C VAL A 177 19.37 -11.84 -5.92
N ALA A 178 20.44 -11.26 -6.43
CA ALA A 178 20.69 -11.07 -7.85
C ALA A 178 21.00 -12.38 -8.58
N SER A 179 21.55 -13.39 -7.88
CA SER A 179 21.99 -14.68 -8.43
C SER A 179 22.74 -14.55 -9.77
N TYR A 180 23.64 -13.57 -9.84
CA TYR A 180 24.29 -13.11 -11.06
C TYR A 180 25.72 -13.66 -11.19
N CYS A 181 26.02 -14.35 -12.30
CA CYS A 181 27.27 -15.12 -12.48
C CYS A 181 28.57 -14.31 -12.24
N PRO A 182 28.69 -13.05 -12.68
CA PRO A 182 29.88 -12.23 -12.40
C PRO A 182 30.14 -11.92 -10.91
N THR A 183 29.13 -11.95 -10.05
CA THR A 183 29.32 -11.83 -8.60
C THR A 183 29.81 -13.18 -8.07
N PRO A 184 30.91 -13.25 -7.29
CA PRO A 184 31.38 -14.52 -6.71
C PRO A 184 30.32 -15.15 -5.77
N GLY A 185 30.17 -16.47 -5.84
CA GLY A 185 29.32 -17.23 -4.92
C GLY A 185 29.94 -17.39 -3.53
N GLY A 186 29.16 -17.93 -2.58
CA GLY A 186 29.56 -18.17 -1.20
C GLY A 186 29.49 -16.94 -0.29
N GLN A 187 28.69 -15.93 -0.66
CA GLN A 187 28.69 -14.61 -0.02
C GLN A 187 27.31 -14.19 0.53
N LEU A 188 26.31 -15.08 0.55
CA LEU A 188 24.92 -14.75 0.87
C LEU A 188 24.68 -14.48 2.37
N ASP A 189 25.38 -15.17 3.28
CA ASP A 189 25.08 -15.09 4.72
C ASP A 189 25.21 -13.67 5.30
N GLN A 190 26.09 -12.82 4.75
CA GLN A 190 26.26 -11.45 5.26
C GLN A 190 25.03 -10.55 5.02
N TRP A 191 24.22 -10.89 4.03
CA TRP A 191 23.06 -10.12 3.59
C TRP A 191 21.75 -10.60 4.26
N TRP A 192 21.80 -11.71 5.00
CA TRP A 192 20.63 -12.36 5.57
C TRP A 192 20.20 -11.72 6.90
N PRO A 193 18.97 -11.17 7.01
CA PRO A 193 18.50 -10.50 8.22
C PRO A 193 18.12 -11.46 9.36
N GLY A 194 17.92 -12.76 9.04
CA GLY A 194 17.40 -13.78 9.95
C GLY A 194 16.07 -14.34 9.46
N SER A 195 15.80 -15.63 9.71
CA SER A 195 14.58 -16.31 9.24
C SER A 195 13.28 -15.77 9.86
N GLU A 196 13.36 -15.03 10.97
CA GLU A 196 12.24 -14.35 11.62
C GLU A 196 11.72 -13.16 10.79
N TYR A 197 12.56 -12.55 9.96
CA TYR A 197 12.25 -11.30 9.25
C TYR A 197 11.98 -11.47 7.76
N VAL A 198 11.84 -12.71 7.28
CA VAL A 198 11.76 -13.02 5.84
C VAL A 198 10.74 -14.12 5.63
N ASP A 199 9.78 -13.90 4.73
CA ASP A 199 8.84 -14.94 4.32
C ASP A 199 9.40 -15.76 3.15
N TRP A 200 10.07 -15.11 2.19
CA TRP A 200 10.56 -15.72 0.96
C TRP A 200 12.03 -15.40 0.69
N VAL A 201 12.77 -16.38 0.15
CA VAL A 201 13.97 -16.08 -0.63
C VAL A 201 13.54 -15.85 -2.08
N GLY A 202 14.07 -14.79 -2.68
CA GLY A 202 13.90 -14.44 -4.07
C GLY A 202 15.18 -14.61 -4.88
N LEU A 203 15.09 -14.83 -6.19
CA LEU A 203 16.24 -14.80 -7.10
C LEU A 203 15.92 -14.18 -8.46
N SER A 204 16.96 -13.78 -9.22
CA SER A 204 16.87 -13.34 -10.62
C SER A 204 17.40 -14.42 -11.58
N TYR A 205 16.56 -14.92 -12.48
CA TYR A 205 16.88 -15.92 -13.50
C TYR A 205 16.95 -15.27 -14.89
N PHE A 206 18.14 -14.80 -15.28
CA PHE A 206 18.38 -14.19 -16.59
C PHE A 206 19.19 -15.10 -17.51
N ALA A 207 20.50 -15.18 -17.28
CA ALA A 207 21.43 -16.01 -18.04
C ALA A 207 22.23 -16.98 -17.14
N PRO A 208 21.58 -17.80 -16.29
CA PRO A 208 22.27 -18.68 -15.35
C PRO A 208 23.18 -19.71 -16.04
N GLN A 209 22.93 -20.05 -17.30
CA GLN A 209 23.77 -20.93 -18.11
C GLN A 209 25.21 -20.43 -18.26
N ASP A 210 25.46 -19.11 -18.11
CA ASP A 210 26.80 -18.52 -18.23
C ASP A 210 27.78 -19.04 -17.16
N CYS A 211 27.26 -19.51 -16.04
CA CYS A 211 28.01 -20.17 -14.98
C CYS A 211 27.36 -21.51 -14.58
N ASN A 212 26.81 -22.24 -15.55
CA ASN A 212 26.25 -23.58 -15.35
C ASN A 212 25.22 -23.67 -14.20
N TRP A 213 24.35 -22.66 -14.09
CA TRP A 213 23.32 -22.52 -13.06
C TRP A 213 23.83 -22.41 -11.62
N ASP A 214 25.14 -22.22 -11.40
CA ASP A 214 25.75 -22.22 -10.06
C ASP A 214 25.08 -21.20 -9.10
N ARG A 215 24.81 -19.97 -9.56
CA ARG A 215 24.26 -18.91 -8.70
C ARG A 215 22.79 -19.10 -8.34
N VAL A 216 21.96 -19.52 -9.28
CA VAL A 216 20.55 -19.81 -9.01
C VAL A 216 20.39 -21.07 -8.16
N ASN A 217 21.27 -22.06 -8.36
CA ASN A 217 21.35 -23.25 -7.51
C ASN A 217 21.83 -22.90 -6.09
N GLU A 218 22.81 -22.01 -5.95
CA GLU A 218 23.25 -21.49 -4.64
C GLU A 218 22.09 -20.80 -3.89
N ALA A 219 21.35 -19.90 -4.56
CA ALA A 219 20.20 -19.23 -3.98
C ALA A 219 19.08 -20.23 -3.58
N ALA A 220 18.79 -21.22 -4.42
CA ALA A 220 17.83 -22.28 -4.12
C ALA A 220 18.27 -23.13 -2.91
N GLN A 221 19.55 -23.52 -2.82
CA GLN A 221 20.07 -24.25 -1.66
C GLN A 221 20.06 -23.39 -0.40
N PHE A 222 20.32 -22.09 -0.52
CA PHE A 222 20.23 -21.16 0.59
C PHE A 222 18.80 -21.10 1.13
N ALA A 223 17.79 -20.92 0.27
CA ALA A 223 16.37 -20.94 0.64
C ALA A 223 15.99 -22.24 1.37
N ARG A 224 16.36 -23.39 0.78
CA ARG A 224 16.16 -24.71 1.38
C ARG A 224 16.80 -24.84 2.77
N SER A 225 18.03 -24.33 2.93
CA SER A 225 18.76 -24.37 4.21
C SER A 225 18.13 -23.52 5.31
N LYS A 226 17.43 -22.43 4.94
CA LYS A 226 16.71 -21.55 5.87
C LYS A 226 15.25 -21.94 6.08
N GLY A 227 14.77 -22.98 5.37
CA GLY A 227 13.38 -23.43 5.43
C GLY A 227 12.40 -22.42 4.84
N LYS A 228 12.80 -21.69 3.79
CA LYS A 228 11.98 -20.65 3.15
C LYS A 228 11.58 -21.06 1.73
N PRO A 229 10.36 -20.72 1.28
CA PRO A 229 9.97 -20.85 -0.11
C PRO A 229 10.84 -19.96 -1.01
N LEU A 230 10.97 -20.38 -2.27
CA LEU A 230 11.72 -19.69 -3.30
C LEU A 230 10.77 -19.03 -4.31
N PHE A 231 11.04 -17.76 -4.61
CA PHE A 231 10.37 -16.99 -5.65
C PHE A 231 11.38 -16.61 -6.75
N LEU A 232 11.11 -16.93 -8.01
CA LEU A 232 11.91 -16.44 -9.15
C LEU A 232 11.38 -15.05 -9.55
N ASN A 233 11.78 -14.01 -8.80
CA ASN A 233 11.16 -12.69 -8.86
C ASN A 233 11.46 -11.89 -10.13
N GLU A 234 12.56 -12.20 -10.80
CA GLU A 234 12.87 -11.64 -12.11
C GLU A 234 13.28 -12.77 -13.03
N SER A 235 12.61 -12.91 -14.17
CA SER A 235 13.02 -13.89 -15.15
C SER A 235 12.68 -13.46 -16.56
N THR A 236 13.65 -13.59 -17.47
CA THR A 236 13.50 -13.32 -18.90
C THR A 236 14.58 -14.05 -19.69
N PRO A 237 14.32 -14.50 -20.94
CA PRO A 237 15.34 -15.02 -21.85
C PRO A 237 16.33 -13.92 -22.28
N GLN A 238 17.14 -13.43 -21.34
CA GLN A 238 18.08 -12.34 -21.55
C GLN A 238 19.00 -12.66 -22.73
N ARG A 239 19.20 -11.67 -23.60
CA ARG A 239 19.97 -11.72 -24.86
C ARG A 239 19.33 -12.54 -25.97
N TYR A 240 18.12 -13.06 -25.78
CA TYR A 240 17.29 -13.58 -26.86
C TYR A 240 16.30 -12.51 -27.36
N GLN A 241 15.92 -12.60 -28.62
CA GLN A 241 14.89 -11.78 -29.25
C GLN A 241 13.80 -12.73 -29.77
N VAL A 242 12.63 -12.77 -29.12
CA VAL A 242 11.55 -13.69 -29.51
C VAL A 242 10.96 -13.33 -30.88
N ALA A 243 10.78 -12.04 -31.19
CA ALA A 243 10.32 -11.60 -32.51
C ALA A 243 11.32 -11.93 -33.62
N ASP A 244 12.59 -11.56 -33.43
CA ASP A 244 13.65 -11.76 -34.44
C ASP A 244 14.20 -13.18 -34.50
N LEU A 245 13.90 -14.01 -33.49
CA LEU A 245 14.47 -15.33 -33.26
C LEU A 245 16.00 -15.31 -33.31
N THR A 246 16.60 -14.45 -32.49
CA THR A 246 18.06 -14.36 -32.37
C THR A 246 18.54 -14.51 -30.92
N TYR A 247 19.81 -14.90 -30.77
CA TYR A 247 20.54 -14.94 -29.50
C TYR A 247 21.88 -14.23 -29.66
N SER A 248 22.32 -13.47 -28.65
CA SER A 248 23.68 -12.96 -28.58
C SER A 248 24.42 -13.49 -27.34
N ALA A 249 25.66 -13.92 -27.55
CA ALA A 249 26.58 -14.25 -26.46
C ALA A 249 27.26 -13.00 -25.85
N ASP A 250 27.02 -11.80 -26.40
CA ASP A 250 27.57 -10.54 -25.92
C ASP A 250 26.57 -9.87 -24.95
N PRO A 251 26.82 -9.92 -23.63
CA PRO A 251 25.91 -9.33 -22.64
C PRO A 251 25.97 -7.80 -22.60
N ALA A 252 27.01 -7.17 -23.17
CA ALA A 252 27.17 -5.74 -23.10
C ALA A 252 26.41 -5.02 -24.21
N LYS A 253 26.53 -5.51 -25.46
CA LYS A 253 26.04 -4.79 -26.66
C LYS A 253 25.22 -5.63 -27.62
N GLY A 254 25.00 -6.92 -27.35
CA GLY A 254 24.17 -7.77 -28.20
C GLY A 254 24.71 -7.97 -29.61
N THR A 255 26.03 -7.91 -29.78
CA THR A 255 26.70 -8.10 -31.07
C THR A 255 26.69 -9.57 -31.52
N ASN A 256 27.03 -9.84 -32.79
CA ASN A 256 27.14 -11.21 -33.33
C ASN A 256 25.88 -12.08 -33.13
N ARG A 257 24.68 -11.49 -33.31
CA ARG A 257 23.40 -12.17 -33.15
C ARG A 257 23.33 -13.42 -34.03
N GLN A 258 23.06 -14.56 -33.40
CA GLN A 258 22.91 -15.87 -34.02
C GLN A 258 21.43 -16.13 -34.25
N SER A 259 21.03 -16.51 -35.47
CA SER A 259 19.66 -16.95 -35.73
C SER A 259 19.37 -18.26 -35.00
N LYS A 260 18.18 -18.36 -34.44
CA LYS A 260 17.62 -19.53 -33.76
C LYS A 260 16.30 -19.90 -34.43
N THR A 261 15.93 -21.17 -34.38
CA THR A 261 14.53 -21.55 -34.56
C THR A 261 13.76 -21.23 -33.28
N SER A 262 12.44 -21.04 -33.36
CA SER A 262 11.61 -20.86 -32.16
C SER A 262 11.68 -22.07 -31.23
N GLN A 263 11.82 -23.29 -31.77
CA GLN A 263 12.04 -24.49 -30.95
C GLN A 263 13.38 -24.45 -30.21
N GLN A 264 14.47 -24.02 -30.86
CA GLN A 264 15.76 -23.85 -30.17
C GLN A 264 15.67 -22.80 -29.05
N LEU A 265 15.00 -21.67 -29.28
CA LEU A 265 14.81 -20.65 -28.24
C LEU A 265 14.04 -21.22 -27.04
N TRP A 266 12.97 -21.99 -27.29
CA TRP A 266 12.24 -22.70 -26.24
C TRP A 266 13.13 -23.68 -25.48
N ASP A 267 13.85 -24.55 -26.19
CA ASP A 267 14.66 -25.63 -25.60
C ASP A 267 15.91 -25.11 -24.86
N GLU A 268 16.44 -23.95 -25.27
CA GLU A 268 17.67 -23.39 -24.70
C GLU A 268 17.42 -22.53 -23.45
N TRP A 269 16.25 -21.90 -23.30
CA TRP A 269 15.95 -21.05 -22.14
C TRP A 269 14.68 -21.44 -21.39
N PHE A 270 13.53 -21.56 -22.08
CA PHE A 270 12.24 -21.81 -21.42
C PHE A 270 12.18 -23.20 -20.79
N ALA A 271 12.60 -24.25 -21.52
CA ALA A 271 12.58 -25.61 -20.97
C ALA A 271 13.50 -25.75 -19.74
N PRO A 272 14.77 -25.27 -19.73
CA PRO A 272 15.60 -25.24 -18.51
C PRO A 272 15.03 -24.38 -17.38
N TYR A 273 14.32 -23.29 -17.69
CA TYR A 273 13.66 -22.45 -16.70
C TYR A 273 12.56 -23.21 -15.95
N PHE A 274 11.65 -23.88 -16.66
CA PHE A 274 10.61 -24.70 -16.04
C PHE A 274 11.18 -25.97 -15.39
N GLN A 275 12.24 -26.55 -15.96
CA GLN A 275 12.93 -27.69 -15.35
C GLN A 275 13.56 -27.30 -14.00
N PHE A 276 14.17 -26.11 -13.89
CA PHE A 276 14.69 -25.60 -12.61
C PHE A 276 13.61 -25.53 -11.52
N MET A 277 12.38 -25.12 -11.87
CA MET A 277 11.26 -25.13 -10.93
C MET A 277 10.87 -26.55 -10.51
N SER A 278 10.84 -27.49 -11.46
CA SER A 278 10.57 -28.89 -11.17
C SER A 278 11.63 -29.53 -10.26
N ASP A 279 12.91 -29.25 -10.52
CA ASP A 279 14.06 -29.76 -9.77
C ASP A 279 14.11 -29.19 -8.34
N ASN A 280 13.47 -28.04 -8.10
CA ASN A 280 13.36 -27.38 -6.80
C ASN A 280 11.89 -27.28 -6.33
N SER A 281 11.05 -28.24 -6.74
CA SER A 281 9.60 -28.25 -6.47
C SER A 281 9.24 -28.36 -4.98
N ASP A 282 10.20 -28.71 -4.12
CA ASP A 282 10.06 -28.70 -2.68
C ASP A 282 10.01 -27.27 -2.08
N ILE A 283 10.58 -26.28 -2.78
CA ILE A 283 10.69 -24.90 -2.28
C ILE A 283 10.12 -23.85 -3.23
N VAL A 284 10.08 -24.08 -4.55
CA VAL A 284 9.58 -23.08 -5.51
C VAL A 284 8.07 -22.93 -5.35
N LYS A 285 7.63 -21.70 -5.02
CA LYS A 285 6.21 -21.38 -4.80
C LYS A 285 5.71 -20.16 -5.59
N GLY A 286 6.58 -19.50 -6.37
CA GLY A 286 6.17 -18.42 -7.27
C GLY A 286 7.25 -18.01 -8.28
N PHE A 287 6.84 -17.42 -9.40
CA PHE A 287 7.74 -16.75 -10.35
C PHE A 287 7.08 -15.55 -11.00
N THR A 288 7.89 -14.53 -11.32
CA THR A 288 7.50 -13.44 -12.20
C THR A 288 8.27 -13.56 -13.51
N TYR A 289 7.54 -13.77 -14.59
CA TYR A 289 8.09 -13.70 -15.93
C TYR A 289 7.96 -12.29 -16.48
N ILE A 290 9.08 -11.68 -16.85
CA ILE A 290 9.10 -10.32 -17.40
C ILE A 290 8.89 -10.45 -18.90
N ASN A 291 7.71 -10.05 -19.38
CA ASN A 291 7.27 -10.20 -20.75
C ASN A 291 7.25 -8.84 -21.46
N ALA A 292 8.43 -8.34 -21.81
CA ALA A 292 8.60 -7.02 -22.39
C ALA A 292 9.47 -7.05 -23.66
N ASP A 293 9.25 -6.05 -24.53
CA ASP A 293 10.20 -5.69 -25.58
C ASP A 293 11.26 -4.76 -24.98
N TRP A 294 12.24 -5.35 -24.30
CA TRP A 294 13.28 -4.59 -23.61
C TRP A 294 14.02 -3.66 -24.57
N ASP A 295 14.27 -4.10 -25.82
CA ASP A 295 14.95 -3.31 -26.86
C ASP A 295 14.21 -1.99 -27.18
N SER A 296 12.92 -1.87 -26.85
CA SER A 296 12.11 -0.66 -27.03
C SER A 296 12.11 0.31 -25.84
N GLN A 297 12.64 -0.10 -24.68
CA GLN A 297 12.68 0.70 -23.46
C GLN A 297 14.06 1.40 -23.36
N TRP A 298 14.10 2.73 -23.27
CA TRP A 298 15.30 3.51 -23.60
C TRP A 298 16.54 3.25 -22.73
N ARG A 299 16.38 2.70 -21.52
CA ARG A 299 17.50 2.28 -20.66
C ARG A 299 18.22 1.04 -21.22
N TRP A 300 17.44 0.16 -21.84
CA TRP A 300 17.85 -1.14 -22.38
C TRP A 300 18.03 -1.13 -23.90
N ALA A 301 17.61 -0.06 -24.56
CA ALA A 301 17.68 0.11 -26.00
C ALA A 301 19.11 0.37 -26.53
N ALA A 302 19.28 0.30 -27.85
CA ALA A 302 20.53 0.65 -28.51
C ALA A 302 20.97 2.10 -28.17
N PRO A 303 22.27 2.37 -27.92
CA PRO A 303 23.42 1.49 -28.13
C PRO A 303 23.79 0.65 -26.89
N TYR A 304 22.82 0.25 -26.05
CA TYR A 304 22.97 -0.72 -24.95
C TYR A 304 23.95 -0.25 -23.87
N ASN A 305 23.72 0.94 -23.31
CA ASN A 305 24.62 1.50 -22.31
C ASN A 305 24.58 0.72 -20.98
N GLU A 306 23.46 0.07 -20.67
CA GLU A 306 23.24 -0.71 -19.45
C GLU A 306 22.95 -2.18 -19.75
N GLY A 307 23.72 -2.76 -20.68
CA GLY A 307 23.64 -4.16 -21.08
C GLY A 307 22.65 -4.44 -22.22
N TYR A 308 22.73 -5.64 -22.77
CA TYR A 308 21.84 -6.13 -23.82
C TYR A 308 20.78 -7.08 -23.25
N TRP A 309 19.51 -6.73 -23.43
CA TRP A 309 18.39 -7.40 -22.79
C TRP A 309 17.58 -8.27 -23.75
N GLY A 310 17.13 -7.72 -24.88
CA GLY A 310 16.45 -8.48 -25.94
C GLY A 310 14.95 -8.20 -26.06
N ASP A 311 14.19 -9.18 -26.54
CA ASP A 311 12.72 -9.16 -26.59
C ASP A 311 12.21 -10.48 -26.03
N SER A 312 11.39 -10.39 -24.99
CA SER A 312 10.93 -11.51 -24.17
C SER A 312 9.43 -11.77 -24.30
N ARG A 313 8.74 -11.07 -25.20
CA ARG A 313 7.30 -11.24 -25.41
C ARG A 313 7.00 -12.62 -25.96
N VAL A 314 6.41 -13.51 -25.16
CA VAL A 314 6.02 -14.85 -25.63
C VAL A 314 5.01 -14.76 -26.78
N GLN A 315 4.19 -13.71 -26.80
CA GLN A 315 3.23 -13.44 -27.87
C GLN A 315 3.87 -13.05 -29.22
N ALA A 316 5.16 -12.69 -29.24
CA ALA A 316 5.86 -12.29 -30.47
C ALA A 316 6.21 -13.48 -31.39
N ASN A 317 6.05 -14.73 -30.92
CA ASN A 317 6.21 -15.92 -31.74
C ASN A 317 5.13 -16.98 -31.44
N ALA A 318 4.47 -17.52 -32.47
CA ALA A 318 3.35 -18.44 -32.30
C ALA A 318 3.71 -19.74 -31.55
N LEU A 319 4.91 -20.30 -31.77
CA LEU A 319 5.36 -21.52 -31.09
C LEU A 319 5.67 -21.22 -29.62
N ILE A 320 6.41 -20.14 -29.35
CA ILE A 320 6.73 -19.73 -27.97
C ILE A 320 5.45 -19.45 -27.18
N LYS A 321 4.50 -18.70 -27.75
CA LYS A 321 3.18 -18.45 -27.16
C LYS A 321 2.43 -19.75 -26.85
N SER A 322 2.36 -20.67 -27.80
CA SER A 322 1.65 -21.95 -27.64
C SER A 322 2.27 -22.79 -26.53
N ASN A 323 3.61 -22.93 -26.53
CA ASN A 323 4.31 -23.72 -25.54
C ASN A 323 4.21 -23.08 -24.15
N TRP A 324 4.30 -21.75 -24.05
CA TRP A 324 4.13 -20.99 -22.81
C TRP A 324 2.75 -21.28 -22.19
N GLN A 325 1.68 -21.07 -22.97
CA GLN A 325 0.31 -21.34 -22.52
C GLN A 325 0.11 -22.80 -22.11
N GLN A 326 0.70 -23.75 -22.84
CA GLN A 326 0.60 -25.17 -22.52
C GLN A 326 1.32 -25.53 -21.22
N GLU A 327 2.48 -24.91 -20.95
CA GLU A 327 3.25 -25.15 -19.73
C GLU A 327 2.54 -24.60 -18.50
N ILE A 328 2.21 -23.31 -18.50
CA ILE A 328 1.62 -22.64 -17.32
C ILE A 328 0.19 -23.12 -17.03
N ALA A 329 -0.48 -23.81 -17.96
CA ALA A 329 -1.79 -24.43 -17.75
C ALA A 329 -1.73 -25.77 -16.99
N LYS A 330 -0.53 -26.32 -16.72
CA LYS A 330 -0.40 -27.57 -15.96
C LYS A 330 -0.75 -27.35 -14.48
N GLY A 331 -1.23 -28.40 -13.81
CA GLY A 331 -1.87 -28.30 -12.49
C GLY A 331 -0.96 -27.92 -11.32
N GLN A 332 0.36 -27.86 -11.48
CA GLN A 332 1.27 -27.34 -10.46
C GLN A 332 1.33 -25.81 -10.42
N TYR A 333 0.76 -25.12 -11.41
CA TYR A 333 0.78 -23.67 -11.50
C TYR A 333 -0.52 -23.06 -10.98
N ILE A 334 -0.40 -22.02 -10.16
CA ILE A 334 -1.51 -21.25 -9.62
C ILE A 334 -1.75 -20.09 -10.58
N ASN A 335 -2.78 -20.23 -11.41
CA ASN A 335 -3.27 -19.18 -12.30
C ASN A 335 -4.44 -18.43 -11.68
N HIS A 336 -4.89 -17.36 -12.34
CA HIS A 336 -6.04 -16.59 -11.90
C HIS A 336 -7.32 -17.43 -11.87
N SER A 337 -8.08 -17.29 -10.80
CA SER A 337 -9.42 -17.85 -10.60
C SER A 337 -10.09 -17.12 -9.42
N GLU A 338 -11.39 -17.34 -9.21
CA GLU A 338 -12.12 -16.75 -8.07
C GLU A 338 -11.55 -17.19 -6.70
N THR A 339 -10.90 -18.35 -6.62
CA THR A 339 -10.31 -18.90 -5.38
C THR A 339 -8.83 -18.53 -5.21
N LEU A 340 -8.29 -17.63 -6.05
CA LEU A 340 -6.86 -17.31 -6.05
C LEU A 340 -6.38 -16.81 -4.69
N PHE A 341 -7.08 -15.83 -4.09
CA PHE A 341 -6.65 -15.23 -2.82
C PHE A 341 -6.67 -16.24 -1.67
N GLU A 342 -7.70 -17.09 -1.60
CA GLU A 342 -7.76 -18.19 -0.65
C GLU A 342 -6.60 -19.18 -0.85
N THR A 343 -6.30 -19.54 -2.11
CA THR A 343 -5.16 -20.41 -2.47
C THR A 343 -3.82 -19.82 -2.03
N LEU A 344 -3.70 -18.49 -2.05
CA LEU A 344 -2.53 -17.75 -1.58
C LEU A 344 -2.59 -17.45 -0.08
N GLY A 345 -3.50 -18.04 0.68
CA GLY A 345 -3.61 -17.89 2.14
C GLY A 345 -4.25 -16.58 2.61
N TYR A 346 -4.68 -15.71 1.71
CA TYR A 346 -5.33 -14.45 2.05
C TYR A 346 -6.77 -14.66 2.53
N GLY A 347 -7.10 -14.09 3.69
CA GLY A 347 -8.42 -14.24 4.33
C GLY A 347 -8.58 -15.49 5.22
N SER A 348 -7.58 -16.37 5.27
CA SER A 348 -7.58 -17.52 6.19
C SER A 348 -7.11 -17.08 7.58
N THR A 349 -8.03 -16.81 8.52
CA THR A 349 -7.67 -16.64 9.93
C THR A 349 -7.20 -17.99 10.47
N GLY A 350 -5.91 -18.10 10.81
CA GLY A 350 -5.27 -19.32 11.28
C GLY A 350 -6.10 -20.08 12.33
N GLY A 351 -6.50 -21.30 11.98
CA GLY A 351 -7.28 -22.20 12.82
C GLY A 351 -6.51 -22.65 14.06
N GLY A 352 -6.75 -21.98 15.18
CA GLY A 352 -6.59 -22.55 16.51
C GLY A 352 -7.91 -23.13 16.98
N ASP A 353 -8.21 -24.37 16.58
CA ASP A 353 -9.30 -25.14 17.18
C ASP A 353 -8.81 -25.73 18.52
N ASN A 354 -9.46 -25.37 19.63
CA ASN A 354 -9.75 -26.25 20.77
C ASN A 354 -10.37 -25.45 21.93
N GLY A 355 -11.68 -25.60 22.12
CA GLY A 355 -12.25 -25.54 23.46
C GLY A 355 -13.55 -24.77 23.64
N GLY A 356 -14.65 -25.41 23.24
CA GLY A 356 -15.87 -25.54 24.07
C GLY A 356 -16.55 -24.28 24.60
N GLY A 357 -17.75 -24.02 24.10
CA GLY A 357 -18.68 -23.12 24.78
C GLY A 357 -19.86 -22.72 23.91
N ASP A 358 -20.92 -23.52 24.01
CA ASP A 358 -22.29 -23.17 23.63
C ASP A 358 -22.64 -21.71 24.00
N ASN A 359 -23.24 -20.95 23.07
CA ASN A 359 -24.31 -19.99 23.33
C ASN A 359 -24.81 -19.33 22.03
N GLY A 360 -26.05 -19.66 21.66
CA GLY A 360 -27.11 -18.68 21.37
C GLY A 360 -26.88 -17.67 20.23
N GLY A 361 -27.59 -17.90 19.12
CA GLY A 361 -27.65 -16.94 18.01
C GLY A 361 -28.22 -15.58 18.39
N THR A 362 -27.71 -14.54 17.72
CA THR A 362 -28.33 -13.22 17.65
C THR A 362 -28.36 -12.76 16.20
N ASN A 363 -29.52 -12.25 15.78
CA ASN A 363 -29.81 -11.66 14.47
C ASN A 363 -28.79 -10.55 14.10
N PRO A 364 -28.65 -10.23 12.79
CA PRO A 364 -27.83 -9.10 12.36
C PRO A 364 -28.29 -7.79 13.03
N PRO A 365 -27.38 -6.87 13.39
CA PRO A 365 -27.72 -5.62 14.07
C PRO A 365 -28.57 -4.69 13.18
N GLU A 366 -29.44 -3.88 13.81
CA GLU A 366 -30.12 -2.76 13.15
C GLU A 366 -29.10 -1.74 12.59
N PRO A 367 -29.36 -1.11 11.42
CA PRO A 367 -28.43 -0.14 10.83
C PRO A 367 -28.31 1.14 11.67
N CYS A 368 -27.08 1.61 11.88
CA CYS A 368 -26.79 2.94 12.41
C CYS A 368 -27.57 4.00 11.59
N ASN A 369 -28.29 4.92 12.24
CA ASN A 369 -29.08 5.96 11.55
C ASN A 369 -28.23 7.15 11.04
N GLU A 370 -26.90 7.04 11.09
CA GLU A 370 -25.98 8.05 10.57
C GLU A 370 -25.87 7.94 9.04
N GLU A 371 -25.67 9.07 8.35
CA GLU A 371 -25.41 9.08 6.91
C GLU A 371 -23.98 8.65 6.58
N PHE A 372 -23.01 9.02 7.43
CA PHE A 372 -21.60 8.71 7.28
C PHE A 372 -21.00 8.42 8.65
N GLY A 373 -20.28 7.31 8.78
CA GLY A 373 -19.75 6.89 10.07
C GLY A 373 -18.90 5.64 9.99
N TYR A 374 -18.77 4.97 11.13
CA TYR A 374 -18.09 3.70 11.23
C TYR A 374 -18.88 2.67 12.03
N ARG A 375 -18.52 1.41 11.87
CA ARG A 375 -19.01 0.28 12.67
C ARG A 375 -17.84 -0.52 13.19
N TYR A 376 -18.02 -1.05 14.40
CA TYR A 376 -17.13 -2.04 14.98
C TYR A 376 -17.36 -3.40 14.33
N VAL A 377 -16.29 -3.99 13.77
CA VAL A 377 -16.28 -5.37 13.26
C VAL A 377 -15.50 -6.28 14.21
N SER A 378 -14.32 -5.85 14.65
CA SER A 378 -13.48 -6.51 15.66
C SER A 378 -12.54 -5.51 16.34
N ASP A 379 -11.80 -5.91 17.38
CA ASP A 379 -10.82 -5.04 18.05
C ASP A 379 -9.69 -4.54 17.13
N SER A 380 -9.54 -5.16 15.94
CA SER A 380 -8.58 -4.81 14.89
C SER A 380 -9.23 -4.33 13.59
N THR A 381 -10.56 -4.20 13.50
CA THR A 381 -11.25 -3.93 12.22
C THR A 381 -12.39 -2.93 12.39
N ILE A 382 -12.30 -1.82 11.67
CA ILE A 382 -13.32 -0.78 11.56
C ILE A 382 -13.97 -0.84 10.16
N GLU A 383 -15.29 -0.78 10.07
CA GLU A 383 -16.00 -0.60 8.80
C GLU A 383 -16.45 0.85 8.67
N VAL A 384 -15.91 1.59 7.72
CA VAL A 384 -16.37 2.95 7.39
C VAL A 384 -17.49 2.86 6.37
N PHE A 385 -18.56 3.62 6.56
CA PHE A 385 -19.72 3.59 5.67
C PHE A 385 -20.22 4.99 5.34
N HIS A 386 -20.77 5.15 4.13
CA HIS A 386 -21.56 6.30 3.70
C HIS A 386 -22.83 5.83 3.01
N LYS A 387 -23.98 6.41 3.34
CA LYS A 387 -25.25 6.10 2.69
C LYS A 387 -25.19 6.40 1.19
N ASN A 388 -25.60 5.47 0.35
CA ASN A 388 -25.71 5.73 -1.07
C ASN A 388 -26.94 6.62 -1.33
N ASN A 389 -26.69 7.90 -1.63
CA ASN A 389 -27.73 8.88 -1.94
C ASN A 389 -28.21 8.84 -3.40
N GLY A 390 -27.84 7.79 -4.15
CA GLY A 390 -28.23 7.59 -5.55
C GLY A 390 -27.42 8.43 -6.54
N TRP A 391 -26.21 8.85 -6.16
CA TRP A 391 -25.31 9.64 -7.00
C TRP A 391 -24.81 8.83 -8.21
N SER A 392 -24.80 9.45 -9.38
CA SER A 392 -24.01 8.99 -10.52
C SER A 392 -22.58 9.47 -10.34
N ALA A 393 -21.61 8.57 -10.41
CA ALA A 393 -20.20 8.89 -10.23
C ALA A 393 -19.33 7.98 -11.11
N GLU A 394 -18.22 8.51 -11.60
CA GLU A 394 -17.19 7.73 -12.27
C GLU A 394 -16.38 6.90 -11.27
N TRP A 395 -16.19 7.42 -10.05
CA TRP A 395 -15.49 6.72 -8.98
C TRP A 395 -16.01 7.13 -7.60
N ASN A 396 -15.77 6.25 -6.62
CA ASN A 396 -16.03 6.49 -5.20
C ASN A 396 -14.89 5.90 -4.36
N TYR A 397 -14.58 6.53 -3.24
CA TYR A 397 -13.60 6.07 -2.26
C TYR A 397 -14.17 6.23 -0.84
N VAL A 398 -13.91 5.25 -0.01
CA VAL A 398 -14.02 5.31 1.45
C VAL A 398 -12.58 5.30 1.98
N CYS A 399 -12.27 6.09 3.01
CA CYS A 399 -10.90 6.23 3.50
C CYS A 399 -10.77 6.16 5.01
N LEU A 400 -9.60 5.71 5.49
CA LEU A 400 -9.16 5.74 6.88
C LEU A 400 -7.73 6.32 6.95
N ASN A 401 -7.52 7.41 7.67
CA ASN A 401 -6.26 8.15 7.79
C ASN A 401 -5.58 8.43 6.43
N GLY A 402 -6.38 8.79 5.42
CA GLY A 402 -5.90 9.08 4.06
C GLY A 402 -5.71 7.85 3.17
N LEU A 403 -5.83 6.63 3.70
CA LEU A 403 -5.87 5.41 2.89
C LEU A 403 -7.25 5.28 2.25
N CYS A 404 -7.38 5.65 0.97
CA CYS A 404 -8.65 5.67 0.23
C CYS A 404 -8.81 4.47 -0.70
N LEU A 405 -9.89 3.72 -0.53
CA LEU A 405 -10.19 2.49 -1.27
C LEU A 405 -11.61 2.51 -1.82
N GLN A 406 -11.82 1.87 -2.98
CA GLN A 406 -13.14 1.86 -3.59
C GLN A 406 -14.17 1.22 -2.66
N GLY A 407 -15.25 1.96 -2.36
CA GLY A 407 -16.33 1.49 -1.52
C GLY A 407 -17.20 0.44 -2.22
N GLU A 408 -17.57 -0.61 -1.49
CA GLU A 408 -18.52 -1.61 -1.95
C GLU A 408 -19.94 -1.18 -1.61
N ILE A 409 -20.89 -1.30 -2.55
CA ILE A 409 -22.29 -1.04 -2.23
C ILE A 409 -22.89 -2.25 -1.51
N LYS A 410 -23.19 -2.12 -0.21
CA LYS A 410 -23.92 -3.11 0.59
C LYS A 410 -25.11 -2.45 1.27
N ASN A 411 -26.31 -3.03 1.13
CA ASN A 411 -27.53 -2.56 1.78
C ASN A 411 -27.86 -1.06 1.59
N GLY A 412 -27.49 -0.47 0.43
CA GLY A 412 -27.74 0.94 0.16
C GLY A 412 -26.69 1.89 0.74
N GLU A 413 -25.50 1.40 1.08
CA GLU A 413 -24.38 2.18 1.61
C GLU A 413 -23.09 1.80 0.86
N TYR A 414 -22.22 2.76 0.63
CA TYR A 414 -20.81 2.51 0.31
C TYR A 414 -20.10 2.13 1.60
N VAL A 415 -19.51 0.94 1.65
CA VAL A 415 -18.80 0.44 2.82
C VAL A 415 -17.40 0.00 2.48
N LYS A 416 -16.49 0.14 3.43
CA LYS A 416 -15.14 -0.43 3.34
C LYS A 416 -14.59 -0.73 4.73
N GLN A 417 -13.97 -1.90 4.88
CA GLN A 417 -13.30 -2.30 6.12
C GLN A 417 -11.83 -1.94 6.07
N PHE A 418 -11.30 -1.49 7.21
CA PHE A 418 -9.91 -1.12 7.39
C PHE A 418 -9.38 -1.75 8.67
N ASP A 419 -8.08 -1.96 8.72
CA ASP A 419 -7.39 -2.34 9.94
C ASP A 419 -7.32 -1.11 10.86
N ALA A 420 -7.79 -1.27 12.09
CA ALA A 420 -7.83 -0.20 13.08
C ALA A 420 -7.74 -0.78 14.49
N GLN A 421 -6.98 -0.12 15.35
CA GLN A 421 -6.78 -0.49 16.73
C GLN A 421 -7.85 0.17 17.62
N LEU A 422 -8.54 -0.65 18.41
CA LEU A 422 -9.51 -0.15 19.39
C LEU A 422 -8.89 0.91 20.31
N GLY A 423 -9.59 2.04 20.48
CA GLY A 423 -9.18 3.18 21.29
C GLY A 423 -8.35 4.23 20.57
N SER A 424 -7.89 3.97 19.34
CA SER A 424 -7.18 4.96 18.51
C SER A 424 -8.13 5.90 17.78
N THR A 425 -7.65 7.11 17.49
CA THR A 425 -8.39 8.12 16.70
C THR A 425 -7.97 8.06 15.25
N TYR A 426 -8.95 8.06 14.35
CA TYR A 426 -8.79 7.96 12.90
C TYR A 426 -9.55 9.09 12.20
N GLY A 427 -8.99 9.67 11.15
CA GLY A 427 -9.77 10.41 10.16
C GLY A 427 -10.46 9.42 9.22
N ILE A 428 -11.79 9.45 9.15
CA ILE A 428 -12.53 8.73 8.12
C ILE A 428 -12.98 9.71 7.05
N GLU A 429 -12.99 9.28 5.79
CA GLU A 429 -13.44 10.11 4.67
C GLU A 429 -14.24 9.28 3.67
N PHE A 430 -15.19 9.91 2.98
CA PHE A 430 -15.86 9.39 1.80
C PHE A 430 -15.75 10.41 0.67
N LYS A 431 -15.33 9.97 -0.50
CA LYS A 431 -15.20 10.78 -1.73
C LYS A 431 -15.99 10.13 -2.86
N VAL A 432 -16.66 10.92 -3.66
CA VAL A 432 -17.34 10.47 -4.87
C VAL A 432 -17.24 11.57 -5.92
N ALA A 433 -16.93 11.23 -7.16
CA ALA A 433 -16.89 12.21 -8.24
C ALA A 433 -17.36 11.65 -9.57
N ASP A 434 -17.97 12.51 -10.37
CA ASP A 434 -18.01 12.39 -11.83
C ASP A 434 -17.02 13.42 -12.42
N GLY A 435 -16.61 13.30 -13.68
CA GLY A 435 -15.60 14.17 -14.30
C GLY A 435 -15.91 15.69 -14.27
N GLU A 436 -17.05 16.12 -13.71
CA GLU A 436 -17.47 17.50 -13.58
C GLU A 436 -17.63 17.97 -12.12
N SER A 437 -17.84 17.05 -11.16
CA SER A 437 -18.17 17.39 -9.78
C SER A 437 -17.67 16.36 -8.77
N GLN A 438 -17.33 16.83 -7.56
CA GLN A 438 -16.85 15.98 -6.47
C GLN A 438 -17.61 16.31 -5.18
N PHE A 439 -17.97 15.27 -4.44
CA PHE A 439 -18.41 15.34 -3.05
C PHE A 439 -17.39 14.64 -2.14
N ILE A 440 -17.05 15.30 -1.04
CA ILE A 440 -16.15 14.77 -0.01
C ILE A 440 -16.83 15.01 1.34
N THR A 441 -16.82 14.01 2.22
CA THR A 441 -17.13 14.18 3.64
C THR A 441 -16.11 13.43 4.47
N ASP A 442 -15.61 14.06 5.52
CA ASP A 442 -14.65 13.47 6.45
C ASP A 442 -15.02 13.82 7.90
N LYS A 443 -14.55 13.01 8.84
CA LYS A 443 -14.60 13.30 10.27
C LYS A 443 -13.52 12.53 11.02
N SER A 444 -13.07 13.06 12.15
CA SER A 444 -12.22 12.31 13.08
C SER A 444 -13.09 11.49 14.04
N VAL A 445 -12.78 10.21 14.19
CA VAL A 445 -13.52 9.26 15.03
C VAL A 445 -12.55 8.51 15.94
N THR A 446 -12.91 8.33 17.22
CA THR A 446 -12.23 7.37 18.08
C THR A 446 -12.89 6.01 17.88
N PHE A 447 -12.11 5.00 17.51
CA PHE A 447 -12.62 3.67 17.25
C PHE A 447 -12.96 2.97 18.58
N GLU A 448 -14.24 2.78 18.85
CA GLU A 448 -14.75 2.16 20.07
C GLU A 448 -15.54 0.89 19.75
N ASN A 449 -15.61 -0.04 20.71
CA ASN A 449 -16.35 -1.31 20.56
C ASN A 449 -17.84 -1.15 20.86
N LYS A 450 -18.39 0.00 20.48
CA LYS A 450 -19.80 0.33 20.70
C LYS A 450 -20.55 0.19 19.38
N GLN A 451 -21.65 -0.55 19.42
CA GLN A 451 -22.64 -0.49 18.36
C GLN A 451 -23.37 0.86 18.45
N CYS A 452 -23.62 1.51 17.32
CA CYS A 452 -24.45 2.72 17.28
C CYS A 452 -25.78 2.46 18.01
N GLY A 453 -26.08 3.27 19.04
CA GLY A 453 -27.34 3.18 19.79
C GLY A 453 -27.24 2.88 21.28
N SER A 454 -26.05 2.59 21.84
CA SER A 454 -25.91 2.48 23.30
C SER A 454 -25.74 3.85 23.96
N THR A 455 -26.83 4.60 24.16
CA THR A 455 -26.87 5.74 25.09
C THR A 455 -26.88 5.21 26.53
N GLY A 456 -25.72 4.78 27.03
CA GLY A 456 -25.51 4.46 28.43
C GLY A 456 -25.19 5.71 29.24
N THR A 457 -26.22 6.51 29.57
CA THR A 457 -26.12 7.51 30.66
C THR A 457 -25.75 6.79 31.97
N PRO A 458 -24.93 7.36 32.87
CA PRO A 458 -24.60 6.70 34.13
C PRO A 458 -25.84 6.60 35.01
N GLY A 459 -26.51 5.44 35.00
CA GLY A 459 -27.64 5.11 35.85
C GLY A 459 -27.15 4.82 37.28
N GLY A 460 -26.79 5.87 38.01
CA GLY A 460 -26.67 5.83 39.46
C GLY A 460 -28.04 5.52 40.07
N GLY A 461 -28.14 4.36 40.71
CA GLY A 461 -29.34 3.90 41.40
C GLY A 461 -29.70 4.84 42.55
N ASP A 462 -30.89 5.41 42.44
CA ASP A 462 -31.53 6.25 43.44
C ASP A 462 -31.98 5.36 44.61
N ASN A 463 -31.38 5.58 45.79
CA ASN A 463 -31.78 4.94 47.03
C ASN A 463 -31.56 5.92 48.18
N GLY A 464 -32.66 6.55 48.61
CA GLY A 464 -32.87 6.85 50.01
C GLY A 464 -32.62 8.29 50.47
N SER A 465 -33.73 8.92 50.85
CA SER A 465 -33.88 9.62 52.12
C SER A 465 -33.23 11.00 52.28
N GLY A 466 -34.06 12.02 52.03
CA GLY A 466 -34.50 12.91 53.12
C GLY A 466 -33.69 14.19 53.34
N GLY A 467 -34.43 15.29 53.57
CA GLY A 467 -33.94 16.42 54.37
C GLY A 467 -33.88 17.77 53.66
N ASP A 468 -35.06 18.36 53.42
CA ASP A 468 -35.48 19.69 53.86
C ASP A 468 -34.46 20.84 54.11
N ASN A 469 -34.83 21.97 53.50
CA ASN A 469 -34.88 23.35 54.04
C ASN A 469 -33.70 24.32 53.87
N GLY A 470 -34.06 25.45 53.22
CA GLY A 470 -33.59 26.81 53.50
C GLY A 470 -32.28 27.15 52.79
N GLY A 471 -32.15 28.24 52.05
CA GLY A 471 -32.90 29.48 52.08
C GLY A 471 -31.90 30.64 51.91
N ASP A 472 -32.27 31.52 51.01
CA ASP A 472 -31.99 32.96 51.01
C ASP A 472 -30.77 33.54 50.29
N ASN A 473 -31.08 34.73 49.79
CA ASN A 473 -30.49 35.58 48.78
C ASN A 473 -29.16 36.22 49.18
N GLY A 474 -28.37 36.54 48.15
CA GLY A 474 -27.20 37.41 48.27
C GLY A 474 -26.83 38.03 46.92
N SER A 475 -27.61 39.03 46.51
CA SER A 475 -27.29 39.98 45.44
C SER A 475 -25.96 40.69 45.70
N GLY A 476 -25.14 40.87 44.67
CA GLY A 476 -24.13 41.93 44.68
C GLY A 476 -23.04 41.80 43.62
N GLY A 477 -23.05 42.71 42.65
CA GLY A 477 -21.82 43.40 42.24
C GLY A 477 -21.35 43.19 40.80
N ASP A 478 -21.82 44.09 39.92
CA ASP A 478 -21.09 44.77 38.84
C ASP A 478 -19.58 44.49 38.69
N ASN A 479 -19.13 44.18 37.47
CA ASN A 479 -18.35 45.10 36.61
C ASN A 479 -17.60 44.39 35.47
N GLY A 480 -17.58 45.03 34.30
CA GLY A 480 -16.47 44.93 33.33
C GLY A 480 -16.78 44.02 32.13
N SER A 481 -17.31 44.55 31.02
CA SER A 481 -16.54 45.28 29.98
C SER A 481 -15.60 44.36 29.19
N GLY A 482 -15.87 44.17 27.90
CA GLY A 482 -14.90 43.59 26.98
C GLY A 482 -15.48 42.86 25.78
N GLY A 483 -16.24 43.56 24.92
CA GLY A 483 -16.32 43.17 23.52
C GLY A 483 -14.92 43.29 22.92
N GLY A 484 -14.30 42.16 22.59
CA GLY A 484 -13.01 42.10 21.91
C GLY A 484 -13.23 41.55 20.50
N THR A 485 -13.37 42.44 19.52
CA THR A 485 -13.06 42.13 18.13
C THR A 485 -11.57 41.77 18.11
N ASP A 486 -11.20 40.50 17.90
CA ASP A 486 -9.81 40.17 17.61
C ASP A 486 -9.51 40.55 16.15
N PRO A 487 -8.71 41.60 15.88
CA PRO A 487 -8.31 41.97 14.52
C PRO A 487 -7.29 40.99 13.94
N SER A 488 -6.92 39.91 14.65
CA SER A 488 -5.86 38.98 14.23
C SER A 488 -6.30 37.98 13.15
N GLN A 489 -7.61 37.74 12.96
CA GLN A 489 -8.09 36.69 12.04
C GLN A 489 -8.10 37.10 10.57
N CYS A 490 -7.99 38.38 10.25
CA CYS A 490 -7.99 38.91 8.88
C CYS A 490 -6.65 39.57 8.52
N SER A 491 -6.23 39.50 7.26
CA SER A 491 -5.23 40.41 6.70
C SER A 491 -5.89 41.31 5.65
N ALA A 492 -5.24 42.41 5.26
CA ALA A 492 -5.79 43.31 4.24
C ALA A 492 -5.97 42.64 2.87
N ASP A 493 -5.25 41.53 2.62
CA ASP A 493 -5.20 40.87 1.32
C ASP A 493 -5.72 39.42 1.36
N PHE A 494 -6.02 38.86 2.54
CA PHE A 494 -6.45 37.46 2.70
C PHE A 494 -7.34 37.28 3.93
N GLY A 495 -8.50 36.67 3.75
CA GLY A 495 -9.46 36.47 4.83
C GLY A 495 -10.76 35.84 4.34
N TYR A 496 -11.85 36.18 5.02
CA TYR A 496 -13.18 35.70 4.67
C TYR A 496 -14.28 36.77 4.83
N ASN A 497 -15.38 36.58 4.12
CA ASN A 497 -16.63 37.29 4.27
C ASN A 497 -17.67 36.34 4.86
N TYR A 498 -18.40 36.80 5.88
CA TYR A 498 -19.57 36.10 6.37
C TYR A 498 -20.72 36.23 5.36
N ARG A 499 -21.29 35.08 4.95
CA ARG A 499 -22.46 35.02 4.05
C ARG A 499 -23.72 34.59 4.80
N SER A 500 -23.62 33.56 5.63
CA SER A 500 -24.67 33.09 6.54
C SER A 500 -24.08 32.22 7.66
N ASP A 501 -24.87 31.80 8.65
CA ASP A 501 -24.43 30.89 9.72
C ASP A 501 -23.91 29.53 9.19
N THR A 502 -24.17 29.24 7.91
CA THR A 502 -23.78 28.02 7.20
C THR A 502 -22.82 28.28 6.02
N GLU A 503 -22.43 29.52 5.73
CA GLU A 503 -21.66 29.87 4.54
C GLU A 503 -20.59 30.94 4.81
N ILE A 504 -19.35 30.60 4.47
CA ILE A 504 -18.17 31.46 4.51
C ILE A 504 -17.68 31.70 3.09
N GLU A 505 -17.33 32.92 2.73
CA GLU A 505 -16.62 33.22 1.48
C GLU A 505 -15.17 33.54 1.78
N VAL A 506 -14.24 32.69 1.37
CA VAL A 506 -12.80 32.95 1.51
C VAL A 506 -12.32 33.77 0.32
N PHE A 507 -11.46 34.75 0.56
CA PHE A 507 -10.90 35.61 -0.49
C PHE A 507 -9.40 35.82 -0.35
N HIS A 508 -8.75 36.04 -1.49
CA HIS A 508 -7.41 36.61 -1.58
C HIS A 508 -7.38 37.72 -2.64
N LYS A 509 -6.80 38.87 -2.31
CA LYS A 509 -6.63 39.98 -3.24
C LYS A 509 -5.70 39.58 -4.39
N ASP A 510 -6.04 39.92 -5.63
CA ASP A 510 -5.13 39.71 -6.74
C ASP A 510 -3.97 40.71 -6.64
N LEU A 511 -2.77 40.21 -6.34
CA LEU A 511 -1.55 41.01 -6.25
C LEU A 511 -0.80 41.10 -7.58
N GLY A 512 -1.42 40.68 -8.69
CA GLY A 512 -0.87 40.77 -10.04
C GLY A 512 0.09 39.63 -10.40
N TRP A 513 -0.06 38.46 -9.77
CA TRP A 513 0.75 37.28 -10.05
C TRP A 513 0.39 36.66 -11.41
N SER A 514 1.40 36.26 -12.20
CA SER A 514 1.20 35.37 -13.34
C SER A 514 1.13 33.93 -12.83
N ALA A 515 0.00 33.26 -13.02
CA ALA A 515 -0.20 31.88 -12.62
C ALA A 515 -0.98 31.11 -13.70
N SER A 516 -0.66 29.84 -13.88
CA SER A 516 -1.42 28.92 -14.75
C SER A 516 -2.69 28.43 -14.05
N TRP A 517 -2.73 28.45 -12.72
CA TRP A 517 -3.89 28.08 -11.92
C TRP A 517 -3.91 28.80 -10.56
N ASN A 518 -5.10 28.92 -9.98
CA ASN A 518 -5.33 29.46 -8.63
C ASN A 518 -6.32 28.55 -7.88
N TYR A 519 -6.11 28.33 -6.58
CA TYR A 519 -7.07 27.66 -5.71
C TYR A 519 -7.29 28.43 -4.41
N ILE A 520 -8.52 28.39 -3.94
CA ILE A 520 -8.93 28.79 -2.60
C ILE A 520 -9.38 27.54 -1.88
N CYS A 521 -8.94 27.37 -0.63
CA CYS A 521 -9.28 26.22 0.19
C CYS A 521 -9.93 26.64 1.51
N LEU A 522 -10.91 25.85 1.95
CA LEU A 522 -11.36 25.79 3.32
C LEU A 522 -10.99 24.40 3.86
N ASP A 523 -10.19 24.38 4.91
CA ASP A 523 -9.41 23.24 5.37
C ASP A 523 -8.60 22.62 4.23
N ASP A 524 -8.94 21.39 3.84
CA ASP A 524 -8.27 20.65 2.77
C ASP A 524 -9.10 20.63 1.47
N TYR A 525 -10.29 21.24 1.46
CA TYR A 525 -11.14 21.34 0.28
C TYR A 525 -10.78 22.58 -0.56
N CYS A 526 -10.02 22.37 -1.63
CA CYS A 526 -9.55 23.40 -2.55
C CYS A 526 -10.33 23.39 -3.87
N VAL A 527 -10.75 24.57 -4.34
CA VAL A 527 -11.40 24.74 -5.65
C VAL A 527 -10.87 25.99 -6.36
N PRO A 528 -10.97 26.07 -7.70
CA PRO A 528 -10.59 27.28 -8.42
C PRO A 528 -11.36 28.49 -7.90
N GLY A 529 -10.61 29.53 -7.53
CA GLY A 529 -11.17 30.80 -7.07
C GLY A 529 -11.79 31.57 -8.23
N ASP A 530 -12.97 32.12 -7.99
CA ASP A 530 -13.64 32.98 -8.95
C ASP A 530 -13.02 34.38 -8.88
N LYS A 531 -12.43 34.83 -10.00
CA LYS A 531 -11.87 36.17 -10.08
C LYS A 531 -13.00 37.19 -10.24
N SER A 532 -13.19 38.05 -9.24
CA SER A 532 -14.18 39.11 -9.25
C SER A 532 -13.55 40.43 -8.80
N GLY A 533 -13.37 41.36 -9.74
CA GLY A 533 -12.64 42.61 -9.50
C GLY A 533 -11.16 42.34 -9.20
N ASP A 534 -10.67 42.90 -8.10
CA ASP A 534 -9.27 42.78 -7.66
C ASP A 534 -9.06 41.64 -6.66
N SER A 535 -9.89 40.58 -6.69
CA SER A 535 -9.80 39.45 -5.75
C SER A 535 -10.24 38.12 -6.37
N TYR A 536 -9.65 37.05 -5.88
CA TYR A 536 -10.11 35.68 -6.07
C TYR A 536 -10.96 35.31 -4.85
N ASN A 537 -12.18 34.83 -5.09
CA ASN A 537 -13.14 34.51 -4.04
C ASN A 537 -13.73 33.12 -4.22
N ARG A 538 -14.13 32.48 -3.12
CA ARG A 538 -14.96 31.28 -3.18
C ARG A 538 -15.80 31.11 -1.91
N SER A 539 -17.07 30.78 -2.08
CA SER A 539 -17.94 30.34 -0.98
C SER A 539 -17.76 28.87 -0.65
N PHE A 540 -17.85 28.56 0.63
CA PHE A 540 -17.83 27.23 1.22
C PHE A 540 -18.93 27.10 2.27
N ASN A 541 -19.40 25.88 2.48
CA ASN A 541 -20.22 25.60 3.65
C ASN A 541 -19.31 25.63 4.89
N ALA A 542 -19.73 26.37 5.92
CA ALA A 542 -19.01 26.49 7.18
C ALA A 542 -19.99 26.72 8.33
N THR A 543 -19.65 26.22 9.52
CA THR A 543 -20.49 26.30 10.72
C THR A 543 -20.00 27.45 11.59
N LEU A 544 -20.88 28.42 11.86
CA LEU A 544 -20.60 29.53 12.77
C LEU A 544 -20.05 29.02 14.11
N GLY A 545 -18.91 29.57 14.53
CA GLY A 545 -18.20 29.22 15.76
C GLY A 545 -17.15 28.11 15.62
N SER A 546 -17.00 27.52 14.43
CA SER A 546 -15.97 26.49 14.18
C SER A 546 -14.66 27.10 13.68
N ASP A 547 -13.55 26.41 13.96
CA ASP A 547 -12.23 26.78 13.46
C ASP A 547 -11.97 26.15 12.09
N TYR A 548 -11.35 26.91 11.19
CA TYR A 548 -11.03 26.50 9.82
C TYR A 548 -9.62 26.94 9.44
N LYS A 549 -8.93 26.17 8.60
CA LYS A 549 -7.72 26.59 7.88
C LYS A 549 -8.10 27.12 6.50
N ILE A 550 -7.94 28.41 6.26
CA ILE A 550 -8.10 28.97 4.91
C ILE A 550 -6.75 28.98 4.20
N THR A 551 -6.71 28.57 2.93
CA THR A 551 -5.50 28.55 2.10
C THR A 551 -5.74 29.18 0.73
N PHE A 552 -4.78 29.96 0.22
CA PHE A 552 -4.73 30.40 -1.17
C PHE A 552 -3.45 29.90 -1.83
N LYS A 553 -3.58 29.31 -3.02
CA LYS A 553 -2.46 28.77 -3.82
C LYS A 553 -2.49 29.33 -5.23
N VAL A 554 -1.34 29.76 -5.73
CA VAL A 554 -1.10 30.04 -7.15
C VAL A 554 0.19 29.40 -7.60
N GLU A 555 0.19 28.85 -8.80
CA GLU A 555 1.37 28.22 -9.39
C GLU A 555 1.44 28.50 -10.89
N ASP A 556 2.68 28.61 -11.38
CA ASP A 556 3.03 28.50 -12.79
C ASP A 556 4.05 27.36 -12.99
N SER A 557 4.52 27.17 -14.23
CA SER A 557 5.49 26.11 -14.56
C SER A 557 6.84 26.21 -13.83
N ALA A 558 7.11 27.30 -13.10
CA ALA A 558 8.41 27.59 -12.49
C ALA A 558 8.34 27.81 -10.97
N SER A 559 7.18 28.15 -10.41
CA SER A 559 7.05 28.63 -9.04
C SER A 559 5.64 28.50 -8.48
N GLN A 560 5.57 28.35 -7.16
CA GLN A 560 4.33 28.29 -6.40
C GLN A 560 4.37 29.30 -5.24
N PHE A 561 3.24 29.94 -4.98
CA PHE A 561 2.98 30.73 -3.78
C PHE A 561 1.80 30.14 -3.02
N ILE A 562 1.97 29.99 -1.70
CA ILE A 562 0.95 29.49 -0.78
C ILE A 562 0.87 30.46 0.40
N THR A 563 -0.34 30.86 0.77
CA THR A 563 -0.61 31.57 2.03
C THR A 563 -1.73 30.85 2.77
N GLU A 564 -1.57 30.68 4.08
CA GLU A 564 -2.47 29.89 4.92
C GLU A 564 -2.75 30.60 6.23
N LYS A 565 -3.94 30.38 6.79
CA LYS A 565 -4.32 30.95 8.08
C LYS A 565 -5.37 30.09 8.78
N ASN A 566 -5.22 29.91 10.08
CA ASN A 566 -6.29 29.40 10.92
C ASN A 566 -7.20 30.56 11.35
N ILE A 567 -8.49 30.38 11.18
CA ILE A 567 -9.55 31.33 11.55
C ILE A 567 -10.58 30.64 12.44
N THR A 568 -11.39 31.43 13.12
CA THR A 568 -12.65 31.00 13.74
C THR A 568 -13.77 31.68 12.97
N PHE A 569 -14.67 30.91 12.38
CA PHE A 569 -15.74 31.49 11.59
C PHE A 569 -16.77 32.18 12.49
N VAL A 570 -16.82 33.51 12.47
CA VAL A 570 -17.79 34.31 13.22
C VAL A 570 -18.68 35.11 12.28
N ASN A 571 -19.75 35.71 12.81
CA ASN A 571 -20.78 36.41 12.04
C ASN A 571 -20.35 37.82 11.61
N THR A 572 -19.05 38.00 11.37
CA THR A 572 -18.41 39.26 11.00
C THR A 572 -17.45 38.98 9.86
N SER A 573 -17.56 39.74 8.76
CA SER A 573 -16.62 39.67 7.64
C SER A 573 -15.30 40.38 7.98
N CYS A 574 -14.21 39.93 7.36
CA CYS A 574 -13.01 40.75 7.23
C CYS A 574 -13.40 42.02 6.45
N ALA A 575 -13.29 43.19 7.09
CA ALA A 575 -13.64 44.46 6.45
C ALA A 575 -12.81 44.65 5.17
N GLN A 576 -13.48 44.68 4.01
CA GLN A 576 -12.88 45.07 2.72
C GLN A 576 -12.68 46.58 2.65
#